data_AF-A0A0C9QZY6-F1
#
_entry.id   AF-A0A0C9QZY6-F1
#
_cell.length_a   1.000
_cell.length_b   1.000
_cell.length_c   1.000
_cell.angle_alpha   90.00
_cell.angle_beta   90.00
_cell.angle_gamma   90.00
#
_symmetry.space_group_name_H-M   'P 1'
#
loop_
_entity.id
_entity.type
_entity.pdbx_description
1 polymer ?
#
loop_
_entity_poly.entity_id
_entity_poly.type
_entity_poly.pdbx_seq_one_letter_code
_entity_poly.pdbx_strand_id
1 'polypeptide(L)'
;MVLTGAMERRIKLKTLNSHITCKICRGYLIDATTVTECLHTFCKSCLVKHLEEKSTCPTCQIVIHQSHPLQYISFDRTMQDIVYKLVPDLQENEIKREREFYRARGLACPKDVLPNAGEVEDEKASADAHAEADYHRADEQVNVCLECINASLKTLKRRFIRCSAQATITHLKKFIAKKVLNGMEKYRDIDILCNDELLGKDHTLKFVYVTRWRFRDPPLRLQYRPRIDI
;
A
#
# COMPACT_ATOMS: atom_id res chain seq x y z
N MET A 1 29.75 -23.21 13.05
CA MET A 1 29.02 -21.98 12.65
C MET A 1 27.55 -22.33 12.55
N VAL A 2 26.75 -21.97 13.56
CA VAL A 2 25.32 -22.28 13.61
C VAL A 2 24.59 -21.20 12.83
N LEU A 3 23.91 -21.60 11.76
CA LEU A 3 23.00 -20.79 10.97
C LEU A 3 21.91 -20.24 11.92
N THR A 4 21.82 -18.92 12.04
CA THR A 4 20.72 -18.25 12.74
C THR A 4 19.44 -18.48 11.96
N GLY A 5 18.66 -19.49 12.35
CA GLY A 5 17.32 -19.73 11.82
C GLY A 5 16.45 -18.48 12.00
N ALA A 6 15.85 -17.99 10.93
CA ALA A 6 14.79 -17.01 11.02
C ALA A 6 13.72 -17.56 11.97
N MET A 7 13.37 -16.81 13.02
CA MET A 7 12.27 -17.19 13.91
C MET A 7 10.96 -17.14 13.11
N GLU A 8 10.54 -18.26 12.55
CA GLU A 8 9.23 -18.43 11.95
C GLU A 8 8.16 -18.33 13.04
N ARG A 9 7.55 -17.15 13.17
CA ARG A 9 6.38 -16.97 14.04
C ARG A 9 5.15 -17.51 13.32
N ARG A 10 4.64 -18.63 13.81
CA ARG A 10 3.36 -19.20 13.36
C ARG A 10 2.21 -18.51 14.08
N ILE A 11 1.28 -17.94 13.32
CA ILE A 11 0.07 -17.29 13.83
C ILE A 11 -1.13 -18.11 13.37
N LYS A 12 -2.09 -18.37 14.27
CA LYS A 12 -3.31 -19.08 13.91
C LYS A 12 -4.21 -18.16 13.10
N LEU A 13 -4.54 -18.49 11.85
CA LEU A 13 -5.35 -17.65 10.97
C LEU A 13 -6.67 -17.18 11.59
N LYS A 14 -7.31 -18.03 12.41
CA LYS A 14 -8.54 -17.69 13.15
C LYS A 14 -8.45 -16.41 13.99
N THR A 15 -7.26 -16.05 14.49
CA THR A 15 -7.08 -14.83 15.28
C THR A 15 -7.03 -13.57 14.41
N LEU A 16 -6.85 -13.72 13.10
CA LEU A 16 -6.81 -12.63 12.13
C LEU A 16 -8.16 -12.44 11.44
N ASN A 17 -9.01 -13.47 11.39
CA ASN A 17 -10.29 -13.47 10.69
C ASN A 17 -11.15 -12.24 11.00
N SER A 18 -11.19 -11.77 12.26
CA SER A 18 -11.95 -10.57 12.66
C SER A 18 -11.60 -9.31 11.85
N HIS A 19 -10.38 -9.25 11.31
CA HIS A 19 -9.81 -8.10 10.59
C HIS A 19 -9.77 -8.27 9.06
N ILE A 20 -9.96 -9.50 8.54
CA ILE A 20 -9.79 -9.82 7.10
C ILE A 20 -11.04 -10.43 6.45
N THR A 21 -12.14 -10.55 7.20
CA THR A 21 -13.43 -11.04 6.68
C THR A 21 -14.43 -9.91 6.47
N CYS A 22 -15.18 -9.98 5.38
CA CYS A 22 -16.29 -9.08 5.09
C CYS A 22 -17.45 -9.30 6.07
N LYS A 23 -17.99 -8.22 6.65
CA LYS A 23 -19.14 -8.32 7.58
C LYS A 23 -20.48 -8.62 6.90
N ILE A 24 -20.57 -8.44 5.57
CA ILE A 24 -21.79 -8.73 4.79
C ILE A 24 -21.85 -10.21 4.43
N CYS A 25 -20.90 -10.72 3.64
CA CYS A 25 -20.92 -12.11 3.17
C CYS A 25 -20.27 -13.12 4.14
N ARG A 26 -19.60 -12.64 5.20
CA ARG A 26 -18.86 -13.45 6.19
C ARG A 26 -17.69 -14.27 5.61
N GLY A 27 -17.36 -14.09 4.33
CA GLY A 27 -16.15 -14.62 3.70
C GLY A 27 -14.94 -13.70 3.86
N TYR A 28 -13.78 -14.13 3.36
CA TYR A 28 -12.60 -13.26 3.24
C TYR A 28 -12.86 -12.12 2.25
N LEU A 29 -12.17 -11.00 2.45
CA LEU A 29 -12.29 -9.84 1.56
C LEU A 29 -11.78 -10.18 0.15
N ILE A 30 -12.65 -9.99 -0.85
CA ILE A 30 -12.34 -10.04 -2.28
C ILE A 30 -12.67 -8.68 -2.87
N ASP A 31 -11.71 -8.09 -3.59
CA ASP A 31 -11.75 -6.69 -4.01
C ASP A 31 -12.12 -5.76 -2.84
N ALA A 32 -11.30 -5.80 -1.78
CA ALA A 32 -11.47 -5.02 -0.57
C ALA A 32 -11.76 -3.56 -0.92
N THR A 33 -12.90 -3.08 -0.44
CA THR A 33 -13.45 -1.76 -0.72
C THR A 33 -13.80 -1.12 0.61
N THR A 34 -13.20 0.04 0.88
CA THR A 34 -13.28 0.75 2.16
C THR A 34 -14.12 2.01 2.00
N VAL A 35 -15.01 2.26 2.97
CA VAL A 35 -15.76 3.52 3.08
C VAL A 35 -14.81 4.61 3.60
N THR A 36 -14.70 5.74 2.91
CA THR A 36 -13.70 6.77 3.22
C THR A 36 -13.91 7.40 4.60
N GLU A 37 -15.15 7.68 4.97
CA GLU A 37 -15.50 8.40 6.20
C GLU A 37 -15.28 7.59 7.48
N CYS A 38 -15.51 6.27 7.44
CA CYS A 38 -15.49 5.42 8.63
C CYS A 38 -14.46 4.29 8.59
N LEU A 39 -13.75 4.13 7.48
CA LEU A 39 -12.69 3.13 7.27
C LEU A 39 -13.11 1.67 7.48
N HIS A 40 -14.40 1.36 7.40
CA HIS A 40 -14.87 -0.02 7.37
C HIS A 40 -14.71 -0.61 5.96
N THR A 41 -14.18 -1.83 5.89
CA THR A 41 -13.82 -2.53 4.66
C THR A 41 -14.74 -3.73 4.40
N PHE A 42 -15.14 -3.91 3.14
CA PHE A 42 -16.03 -4.97 2.67
C PHE A 42 -15.57 -5.48 1.30
N CYS A 43 -16.16 -6.56 0.77
CA CYS A 43 -15.95 -6.92 -0.64
C CYS A 43 -16.65 -5.90 -1.54
N LYS A 44 -16.07 -5.57 -2.71
CA LYS A 44 -16.65 -4.64 -3.69
C LYS A 44 -18.11 -4.98 -4.00
N SER A 45 -18.36 -6.21 -4.45
CA SER A 45 -19.70 -6.67 -4.83
C SER A 45 -20.71 -6.60 -3.68
N CYS A 46 -20.26 -6.86 -2.45
CA CYS A 46 -21.12 -6.80 -1.28
C CYS A 46 -21.52 -5.37 -0.92
N LEU A 47 -20.55 -4.45 -0.90
CA LEU A 47 -20.81 -3.06 -0.53
C LEU A 47 -21.60 -2.33 -1.61
N VAL A 48 -21.25 -2.52 -2.90
CA VAL A 48 -21.99 -1.91 -4.01
C VAL A 48 -23.44 -2.35 -3.99
N LYS A 49 -23.71 -3.66 -3.86
CA LYS A 49 -25.08 -4.18 -3.74
C LYS A 49 -25.84 -3.61 -2.55
N HIS A 50 -25.18 -3.41 -1.40
CA HIS A 50 -25.82 -2.79 -0.24
C HIS A 50 -26.21 -1.32 -0.53
N LEU A 51 -25.34 -0.60 -1.22
CA LEU A 51 -25.51 0.82 -1.52
C LEU A 51 -26.55 1.11 -2.62
N GLU A 52 -27.00 0.09 -3.35
CA GLU A 52 -28.17 0.18 -4.25
C GLU A 52 -29.45 0.44 -3.46
N GLU A 53 -29.55 -0.05 -2.21
CA GLU A 53 -30.75 0.09 -1.37
C GLU A 53 -30.55 1.07 -0.22
N LYS A 54 -29.35 1.12 0.38
CA LYS A 54 -29.08 1.87 1.61
C LYS A 54 -27.80 2.67 1.51
N SER A 55 -27.89 3.99 1.69
CA SER A 55 -26.73 4.90 1.65
C SER A 55 -25.92 4.95 2.96
N THR A 56 -25.98 3.89 3.78
CA THR A 56 -25.36 3.81 5.11
C THR A 56 -24.27 2.74 5.17
N CYS A 57 -23.28 2.90 6.04
CA CYS A 57 -22.30 1.86 6.29
C CYS A 57 -22.95 0.61 6.94
N PRO A 58 -22.74 -0.60 6.42
CA PRO A 58 -23.29 -1.83 7.01
C PRO A 58 -22.82 -2.13 8.44
N THR A 59 -21.70 -1.54 8.89
CA THR A 59 -21.12 -1.81 10.21
C THR A 59 -21.50 -0.75 11.24
N CYS A 60 -21.30 0.53 10.94
CA CYS A 60 -21.55 1.62 11.90
C CYS A 60 -22.81 2.43 11.61
N GLN A 61 -23.54 2.14 10.53
CA GLN A 61 -24.80 2.79 10.12
C GLN A 61 -24.72 4.30 9.86
N ILE A 62 -23.52 4.88 9.85
CA ILE A 62 -23.30 6.27 9.42
C ILE A 62 -23.69 6.40 7.94
N VAL A 63 -24.37 7.50 7.59
CA VAL A 63 -24.69 7.85 6.20
C VAL A 63 -23.38 8.13 5.46
N ILE A 64 -23.08 7.35 4.43
CA ILE A 64 -21.87 7.48 3.62
C ILE A 64 -21.95 8.76 2.79
N HIS A 65 -23.09 8.95 2.12
CA HIS A 65 -23.43 10.17 1.41
C HIS A 65 -24.93 10.18 1.10
N GLN A 66 -25.54 11.35 0.93
CA GLN A 66 -26.99 11.51 0.73
C GLN A 66 -27.49 10.98 -0.63
N SER A 67 -26.76 11.24 -1.73
CA SER A 67 -27.19 10.83 -3.09
C SER A 67 -26.18 9.96 -3.85
N HIS A 68 -24.88 10.15 -3.63
CA HIS A 68 -23.80 9.46 -4.37
C HIS A 68 -22.89 8.61 -3.47
N PRO A 69 -23.40 7.60 -2.74
CA PRO A 69 -22.59 6.79 -1.82
C PRO A 69 -21.42 6.06 -2.51
N LEU A 70 -21.57 5.70 -3.78
CA LEU A 70 -20.52 5.02 -4.56
C LEU A 70 -19.27 5.89 -4.81
N GLN A 71 -19.37 7.21 -4.71
CA GLN A 71 -18.21 8.11 -4.85
C GLN A 71 -17.37 8.20 -3.56
N TYR A 72 -17.91 7.72 -2.43
CA TYR A 72 -17.32 7.79 -1.10
C TYR A 72 -16.84 6.41 -0.60
N ILE A 73 -16.62 5.50 -1.54
CA ILE A 73 -15.97 4.22 -1.31
C ILE A 73 -14.76 4.11 -2.23
N SER A 74 -13.72 3.41 -1.80
CA SER A 74 -12.50 3.28 -2.58
C SER A 74 -11.91 1.89 -2.43
N PHE A 75 -11.27 1.39 -3.48
CA PHE A 75 -10.52 0.14 -3.42
C PHE A 75 -9.37 0.25 -2.44
N ASP A 76 -9.33 -0.66 -1.49
CA ASP A 76 -8.25 -0.80 -0.53
C ASP A 76 -7.28 -1.87 -0.99
N ARG A 77 -6.43 -1.49 -1.94
CA ARG A 77 -5.41 -2.37 -2.51
C ARG A 77 -4.48 -2.94 -1.44
N THR A 78 -4.18 -2.15 -0.40
CA THR A 78 -3.30 -2.60 0.69
C THR A 78 -3.98 -3.66 1.54
N MET A 79 -5.24 -3.46 1.92
CA MET A 79 -5.99 -4.49 2.64
C MET A 79 -6.18 -5.75 1.80
N GLN A 80 -6.44 -5.62 0.49
CA GLN A 80 -6.52 -6.78 -0.40
C GLN A 80 -5.20 -7.55 -0.47
N ASP A 81 -4.06 -6.86 -0.63
CA ASP A 81 -2.72 -7.44 -0.59
C ASP A 81 -2.47 -8.20 0.72
N ILE A 82 -2.89 -7.62 1.85
CA ILE A 82 -2.75 -8.24 3.17
C ILE A 82 -3.57 -9.54 3.22
N VAL A 83 -4.83 -9.50 2.79
CA VAL A 83 -5.70 -10.69 2.82
C VAL A 83 -5.12 -11.81 1.94
N TYR A 84 -4.69 -11.50 0.70
CA TYR A 84 -4.11 -12.51 -0.20
C TYR A 84 -2.77 -13.07 0.29
N LYS A 85 -1.95 -12.29 1.01
CA LYS A 85 -0.70 -12.79 1.58
C LYS A 85 -0.89 -13.60 2.86
N LEU A 86 -1.96 -13.34 3.61
CA LEU A 86 -2.22 -14.03 4.89
C LEU A 86 -3.01 -15.32 4.73
N VAL A 87 -3.94 -15.39 3.76
CA VAL A 87 -4.81 -16.54 3.56
C VAL A 87 -4.22 -17.42 2.45
N PRO A 88 -3.75 -18.65 2.75
CA PRO A 88 -3.23 -19.56 1.74
C PRO A 88 -4.23 -19.82 0.62
N ASP A 89 -3.72 -19.89 -0.61
CA ASP A 89 -4.45 -20.24 -1.84
C ASP A 89 -5.66 -19.35 -2.20
N LEU A 90 -5.97 -18.32 -1.42
CA LEU A 90 -7.18 -17.52 -1.61
C LEU A 90 -7.20 -16.80 -2.97
N GLN A 91 -6.07 -16.18 -3.33
CA GLN A 91 -5.93 -15.46 -4.60
C GLN A 91 -6.03 -16.40 -5.79
N GLU A 92 -5.34 -17.54 -5.75
CA GLU A 92 -5.36 -18.55 -6.80
C GLU A 92 -6.77 -19.14 -6.98
N ASN A 93 -7.43 -19.45 -5.87
CA ASN A 93 -8.80 -19.94 -5.88
C ASN A 93 -9.79 -18.91 -6.45
N GLU A 94 -9.62 -17.63 -6.15
CA GLU A 94 -10.46 -16.58 -6.74
C GLU A 94 -10.26 -16.46 -8.25
N ILE A 95 -9.01 -16.42 -8.72
CA ILE A 95 -8.67 -16.39 -10.15
C ILE A 95 -9.25 -17.62 -10.87
N LYS A 96 -9.14 -18.80 -10.25
CA LYS A 96 -9.68 -20.04 -10.80
C LYS A 96 -11.20 -19.98 -10.94
N ARG A 97 -11.92 -19.54 -9.89
CA ARG A 97 -13.39 -19.39 -9.93
C ARG A 97 -13.85 -18.42 -11.00
N GLU A 98 -13.16 -17.28 -11.14
CA GLU A 98 -13.47 -16.28 -12.17
C GLU A 98 -13.28 -16.85 -13.58
N ARG A 99 -12.15 -17.53 -13.83
CA ARG A 99 -11.88 -18.17 -15.13
C ARG A 99 -12.87 -19.27 -15.47
N GLU A 100 -13.23 -20.10 -14.51
CA GLU A 100 -14.23 -21.15 -14.69
C GLU A 100 -15.61 -20.58 -15.02
N PHE A 101 -16.00 -19.47 -14.38
CA PHE A 101 -17.25 -18.77 -14.65
C PHE A 101 -17.35 -18.29 -16.11
N TYR A 102 -16.32 -17.63 -16.63
CA TYR A 102 -16.29 -17.15 -18.01
C TYR A 102 -16.21 -18.31 -19.01
N ARG A 103 -15.34 -19.31 -18.74
CA ARG A 103 -15.20 -20.51 -19.57
C ARG A 103 -16.52 -21.27 -19.71
N ALA A 104 -17.24 -21.47 -18.60
CA ALA A 104 -18.52 -22.17 -18.60
C ALA A 104 -19.60 -21.46 -19.44
N ARG A 105 -19.43 -20.17 -19.70
CA ARG A 105 -20.32 -19.35 -20.53
C ARG A 105 -19.81 -19.14 -21.97
N GLY A 106 -18.69 -19.77 -22.32
CA GLY A 106 -18.04 -19.57 -23.62
C GLY A 106 -17.49 -18.16 -23.84
N LEU A 107 -17.30 -17.38 -22.77
CA LEU A 107 -16.79 -16.01 -22.82
C LEU A 107 -15.30 -15.98 -22.48
N ALA A 108 -14.57 -15.04 -23.06
CA ALA A 108 -13.20 -14.75 -22.65
C ALA A 108 -13.20 -14.05 -21.28
N CYS A 109 -12.25 -14.40 -20.41
CA CYS A 109 -12.08 -13.71 -19.14
C CYS A 109 -11.56 -12.28 -19.42
N PRO A 110 -12.20 -11.22 -18.90
CA PRO A 110 -11.78 -9.84 -19.16
C PRO A 110 -10.32 -9.54 -18.79
N LYS A 111 -9.76 -10.26 -17.80
CA LYS A 111 -8.38 -10.10 -17.35
C LYS A 111 -7.34 -10.73 -18.30
N ASP A 112 -7.77 -11.64 -19.18
CA ASP A 112 -6.91 -12.28 -20.18
C ASP A 112 -6.97 -11.54 -21.53
N VAL A 113 -7.92 -10.60 -21.70
CA VAL A 113 -8.00 -9.70 -22.86
C VAL A 113 -7.03 -8.55 -22.61
N LEU A 114 -5.82 -8.66 -23.16
CA LEU A 114 -4.96 -7.49 -23.40
C LEU A 114 -5.79 -6.45 -24.18
N PRO A 115 -5.73 -5.14 -23.87
CA PRO A 115 -6.38 -4.15 -24.70
C PRO A 115 -5.79 -4.27 -26.11
N ASN A 116 -6.58 -4.83 -27.04
CA ASN A 116 -6.27 -4.79 -28.45
C ASN A 116 -6.21 -3.31 -28.86
N ALA A 117 -5.09 -2.92 -29.47
CA ALA A 117 -4.99 -1.70 -30.23
C ALA A 117 -6.04 -1.73 -31.35
N GLY A 118 -7.07 -0.90 -31.26
CA GLY A 118 -8.10 -0.75 -32.27
C GLY A 118 -9.43 -0.40 -31.66
N GLU A 119 -9.93 0.78 -32.01
CA GLU A 119 -11.22 1.38 -31.60
C GLU A 119 -11.19 2.16 -30.28
N VAL A 120 -10.35 3.20 -30.30
CA VAL A 120 -10.56 4.40 -29.50
C VAL A 120 -11.62 5.22 -30.23
N GLU A 121 -12.88 5.14 -29.80
CA GLU A 121 -13.82 6.21 -30.11
C GLU A 121 -13.37 7.47 -29.36
N ASP A 122 -13.43 8.56 -30.11
CA ASP A 122 -12.67 9.79 -29.97
C ASP A 122 -13.22 10.66 -28.82
N GLU A 123 -12.75 10.44 -27.59
CA GLU A 123 -12.74 11.49 -26.58
C GLU A 123 -11.34 12.09 -26.49
N LYS A 124 -11.13 13.19 -27.24
CA LYS A 124 -10.00 14.10 -27.11
C LYS A 124 -9.84 14.58 -25.66
N ALA A 125 -9.11 13.80 -24.85
CA ALA A 125 -8.51 14.28 -23.62
C ALA A 125 -6.99 14.38 -23.84
N SER A 126 -6.51 15.62 -23.77
CA SER A 126 -5.11 16.02 -23.84
C SER A 126 -4.17 15.05 -23.11
N ALA A 127 -3.14 14.58 -23.83
CA ALA A 127 -2.12 13.65 -23.35
C ALA A 127 -1.20 14.22 -22.25
N ASP A 128 -1.38 15.48 -21.83
CA ASP A 128 -0.50 16.14 -20.86
C ASP A 128 -1.04 16.12 -19.41
N ALA A 129 -2.22 15.56 -19.14
CA ALA A 129 -2.81 15.54 -17.79
C ALA A 129 -2.65 14.21 -17.01
N HIS A 130 -2.22 13.13 -17.65
CA HIS A 130 -2.26 11.79 -17.06
C HIS A 130 -1.09 11.43 -16.13
N ALA A 131 -0.05 12.25 -16.06
CA ALA A 131 1.07 12.02 -15.14
C ALA A 131 0.79 12.51 -13.70
N GLU A 132 -0.17 13.43 -13.50
CA GLU A 132 -0.45 14.01 -12.18
C GLU A 132 -1.64 13.40 -11.42
N ALA A 133 -2.48 12.58 -12.06
CA ALA A 133 -3.74 12.13 -11.45
C ALA A 133 -3.61 10.96 -10.45
N ASP A 134 -2.58 10.11 -10.57
CA ASP A 134 -2.47 8.92 -9.72
C ASP A 134 -1.69 9.14 -8.42
N TYR A 135 -1.11 10.33 -8.18
CA TYR A 135 -0.38 10.66 -6.96
C TYR A 135 0.66 9.58 -6.54
N HIS A 136 1.40 9.03 -7.49
CA HIS A 136 2.41 7.97 -7.28
C HIS A 136 1.87 6.64 -6.69
N ARG A 137 0.56 6.35 -6.82
CA ARG A 137 -0.02 5.11 -6.26
C ARG A 137 0.32 3.86 -7.06
N ALA A 138 0.53 3.96 -8.37
CA ALA A 138 0.96 2.88 -9.25
C ALA A 138 2.48 2.71 -9.31
N ASP A 139 3.25 3.61 -8.68
CA ASP A 139 4.70 3.52 -8.67
C ASP A 139 5.17 2.20 -8.03
N GLU A 140 6.28 1.68 -8.56
CA GLU A 140 7.05 0.62 -7.92
C GLU A 140 7.30 0.97 -6.45
N GLN A 141 7.07 0.03 -5.53
CA GLN A 141 7.14 0.30 -4.09
C GLN A 141 8.43 -0.27 -3.47
N VAL A 142 9.06 0.49 -2.59
CA VAL A 142 10.26 0.06 -1.83
C VAL A 142 9.91 -0.07 -0.35
N ASN A 143 10.35 -1.16 0.27
CA ASN A 143 10.27 -1.35 1.73
C ASN A 143 11.54 -0.81 2.38
N VAL A 144 11.40 0.17 3.27
CA VAL A 144 12.51 0.84 3.96
C VAL A 144 12.42 0.61 5.47
N CYS A 145 13.54 0.29 6.09
CA CYS A 145 13.70 0.25 7.55
C CYS A 145 14.52 1.46 8.01
N LEU A 146 13.97 2.26 8.93
CA LEU A 146 14.60 3.47 9.49
C LEU A 146 15.07 3.21 10.93
N GLU A 147 16.39 3.23 11.12
CA GLU A 147 17.03 2.99 12.42
C GLU A 147 17.70 4.27 12.95
N CYS A 148 17.54 4.56 14.24
CA CYS A 148 18.19 5.70 14.85
C CYS A 148 19.57 5.29 15.37
N ILE A 149 20.64 6.01 14.99
CA ILE A 149 21.99 5.74 15.50
C ILE A 149 22.28 6.55 16.78
N ASN A 150 21.49 7.58 17.09
CA ASN A 150 21.75 8.46 18.24
C ASN A 150 20.68 8.33 19.33
N ALA A 151 21.11 8.14 20.58
CA ALA A 151 20.23 8.04 21.75
C ALA A 151 19.50 9.35 22.10
N SER A 152 19.95 10.50 21.60
CA SER A 152 19.32 11.80 21.89
C SER A 152 18.02 12.04 21.10
N LEU A 153 17.83 11.38 19.95
CA LEU A 153 16.60 11.46 19.17
C LEU A 153 15.61 10.39 19.59
N LYS A 154 14.35 10.80 19.73
CA LYS A 154 13.25 9.87 19.98
C LYS A 154 13.14 8.87 18.82
N THR A 155 13.20 7.58 19.14
CA THR A 155 13.10 6.53 18.13
C THR A 155 11.67 6.45 17.55
N LEU A 156 11.57 6.26 16.24
CA LEU A 156 10.32 5.95 15.57
C LEU A 156 9.66 4.69 16.16
N LYS A 157 8.40 4.81 16.61
CA LYS A 157 7.59 3.67 17.06
C LYS A 157 7.35 2.63 15.95
N ARG A 158 7.24 3.10 14.70
CA ARG A 158 7.09 2.28 13.48
C ARG A 158 8.27 2.58 12.56
N ARG A 159 9.24 1.67 12.52
CA ARG A 159 10.51 1.82 11.79
C ARG A 159 10.44 1.38 10.33
N PHE A 160 9.43 0.60 9.96
CA PHE A 160 9.24 0.12 8.59
C PHE A 160 8.23 0.97 7.86
N ILE A 161 8.57 1.36 6.63
CA ILE A 161 7.69 2.07 5.72
C ILE A 161 7.73 1.40 4.34
N ARG A 162 6.60 1.44 3.64
CA ARG A 162 6.49 1.09 2.22
C ARG A 162 6.02 2.34 1.49
N CYS A 163 6.76 2.79 0.48
CA CYS A 163 6.43 3.97 -0.30
C CYS A 163 6.96 3.85 -1.73
N SER A 164 6.54 4.78 -2.59
CA SER A 164 7.02 4.86 -3.98
C SER A 164 8.56 4.89 -4.03
N ALA A 165 9.12 4.14 -4.97
CA ALA A 165 10.54 4.13 -5.30
C ALA A 165 11.05 5.50 -5.77
N GLN A 166 10.14 6.38 -6.22
CA GLN A 166 10.42 7.76 -6.60
C GLN A 166 10.51 8.72 -5.41
N ALA A 167 10.11 8.29 -4.21
CA ALA A 167 10.31 9.12 -3.02
C ALA A 167 11.80 9.43 -2.83
N THR A 168 12.12 10.67 -2.43
CA THR A 168 13.49 11.11 -2.22
C THR A 168 13.89 11.02 -0.75
N ILE A 169 15.19 11.12 -0.49
CA ILE A 169 15.72 11.25 0.87
C ILE A 169 15.15 12.49 1.58
N THR A 170 14.85 13.57 0.86
CA THR A 170 14.14 14.73 1.43
C THR A 170 12.75 14.36 1.95
N HIS A 171 11.98 13.54 1.24
CA HIS A 171 10.68 13.06 1.72
C HIS A 171 10.84 12.26 3.02
N LEU A 172 11.86 11.40 3.10
CA LEU A 172 12.15 10.67 4.34
C LEU A 172 12.61 11.60 5.48
N LYS A 173 13.48 12.58 5.22
CA LYS A 173 13.90 13.58 6.22
C LYS A 173 12.68 14.32 6.78
N LYS A 174 11.76 14.80 5.93
CA LYS A 174 10.51 15.46 6.35
C LYS A 174 9.61 14.54 7.18
N PHE A 175 9.48 13.26 6.79
CA PHE A 175 8.70 12.28 7.53
C PHE A 175 9.27 12.06 8.94
N ILE A 176 10.59 11.88 9.05
CA ILE A 176 11.27 11.70 10.34
C ILE A 176 11.12 12.98 11.18
N ALA A 177 11.34 14.17 10.60
CA ALA A 177 11.18 15.45 11.27
C ALA A 177 9.78 15.60 11.87
N LYS A 178 8.73 15.30 11.09
CA LYS A 178 7.34 15.33 11.56
C LYS A 178 7.10 14.38 12.74
N LYS A 179 7.68 13.19 12.70
CA LYS A 179 7.43 12.12 13.68
C LYS A 179 8.27 12.21 14.95
N VAL A 180 9.48 12.77 14.84
CA VAL A 180 10.48 12.78 15.90
C VAL A 180 10.65 14.18 16.48
N LEU A 181 10.63 15.22 15.64
CA LEU A 181 10.87 16.63 16.02
C LEU A 181 9.60 17.49 16.05
N ASN A 182 8.43 16.88 15.84
CA ASN A 182 7.10 17.51 15.78
C ASN A 182 6.98 18.66 14.77
N GLY A 183 7.77 18.63 13.68
CA GLY A 183 7.78 19.70 12.68
C GLY A 183 8.44 19.24 11.38
N MET A 184 7.77 19.42 10.24
CA MET A 184 8.32 19.02 8.92
C MET A 184 9.44 19.96 8.44
N GLU A 185 9.42 21.20 8.90
CA GLU A 185 10.39 22.26 8.60
C GLU A 185 11.79 21.93 9.14
N LYS A 186 11.88 21.13 10.20
CA LYS A 186 13.14 20.67 10.83
C LYS A 186 13.83 19.53 10.08
N TYR A 187 13.43 19.26 8.83
CA TYR A 187 14.04 18.22 8.00
C TYR A 187 15.52 18.48 7.71
N ARG A 188 15.97 19.74 7.82
CA ARG A 188 17.38 20.14 7.64
C ARG A 188 18.27 19.69 8.80
N ASP A 189 17.68 19.36 9.94
CA ASP A 189 18.38 18.97 11.16
C ASP A 189 18.52 17.44 11.26
N ILE A 190 18.19 16.72 10.18
CA ILE A 190 18.24 15.25 10.12
C ILE A 190 19.14 14.84 8.98
N ASP A 191 20.05 13.92 9.27
CA ASP A 191 20.83 13.20 8.28
C ASP A 191 20.35 11.77 8.14
N ILE A 192 20.40 11.26 6.91
CA ILE A 192 20.06 9.89 6.58
C ILE A 192 21.26 9.26 5.89
N LEU A 193 21.65 8.09 6.36
CA LEU A 193 22.80 7.33 5.91
C LEU A 193 22.36 5.95 5.39
N CYS A 194 23.14 5.40 4.47
CA CYS A 194 23.05 4.01 4.04
C CYS A 194 24.46 3.44 4.01
N ASN A 195 24.69 2.34 4.74
CA ASN A 195 26.03 1.77 4.93
C ASN A 195 27.03 2.83 5.44
N ASP A 196 26.65 3.61 6.46
CA ASP A 196 27.46 4.67 7.06
C ASP A 196 27.83 5.85 6.14
N GLU A 197 27.34 5.87 4.89
CA GLU A 197 27.51 7.00 3.96
C GLU A 197 26.30 7.93 3.97
N LEU A 198 26.56 9.24 3.96
CA LEU A 198 25.50 10.26 3.88
C LEU A 198 24.82 10.23 2.51
N LEU A 199 23.48 10.23 2.51
CA LEU A 199 22.70 10.27 1.28
C LEU A 199 22.34 11.71 0.88
N GLY A 200 22.50 12.01 -0.42
CA GLY A 200 22.09 13.27 -1.04
C GLY A 200 20.57 13.50 -0.95
N LYS A 201 20.18 14.75 -0.73
CA LYS A 201 18.78 15.17 -0.53
C LYS A 201 17.83 14.81 -1.68
N ASP A 202 18.36 14.78 -2.91
CA ASP A 202 17.61 14.55 -4.15
C ASP A 202 17.71 13.09 -4.63
N HIS A 203 18.45 12.24 -3.91
CA HIS A 203 18.49 10.81 -4.24
C HIS A 203 17.11 10.18 -4.06
N THR A 204 16.62 9.48 -5.08
CA THR A 204 15.41 8.66 -4.99
C THR A 204 15.70 7.35 -4.29
N LEU A 205 14.68 6.72 -3.70
CA LEU A 205 14.83 5.40 -3.07
C LEU A 205 15.24 4.34 -4.09
N LYS A 206 14.77 4.42 -5.33
CA LYS A 206 15.21 3.55 -6.43
C LYS A 206 16.72 3.68 -6.67
N PHE A 207 17.23 4.90 -6.76
CA PHE A 207 18.66 5.15 -6.95
C PHE A 207 19.48 4.60 -5.79
N VAL A 208 19.07 4.87 -4.54
CA VAL A 208 19.76 4.36 -3.35
C VAL A 208 19.73 2.83 -3.30
N TYR A 209 18.60 2.21 -3.62
CA TYR A 209 18.47 0.76 -3.66
C TYR A 209 19.43 0.14 -4.68
N VAL A 210 19.44 0.64 -5.92
CA VAL A 210 20.27 0.09 -7.00
C VAL A 210 21.76 0.34 -6.78
N THR A 211 22.14 1.48 -6.20
CA THR A 211 23.56 1.83 -6.02
C THR A 211 24.17 1.29 -4.74
N ARG A 212 23.39 1.14 -3.65
CA ARG A 212 23.90 0.80 -2.32
C ARG A 212 23.30 -0.46 -1.69
N TRP A 213 22.25 -1.04 -2.29
CA TRP A 213 21.51 -2.17 -1.72
C TRP A 213 21.16 -3.29 -2.73
N ARG A 214 21.69 -3.22 -3.96
CA ARG A 214 21.34 -4.14 -5.07
C ARG A 214 21.53 -5.62 -4.74
N PHE A 215 22.56 -5.96 -3.98
CA PHE A 215 22.96 -7.33 -3.65
C PHE A 215 22.55 -7.74 -2.23
N ARG A 216 21.62 -7.01 -1.61
CA ARG A 216 21.14 -7.27 -0.26
C ARG A 216 19.64 -7.50 -0.28
N ASP A 217 19.18 -8.36 0.61
CA ASP A 217 17.75 -8.61 0.74
C ASP A 217 17.01 -7.37 1.28
N PRO A 218 15.76 -7.14 0.84
CA PRO A 218 14.87 -6.18 1.45
C PRO A 218 14.68 -6.46 2.96
N PRO A 219 14.34 -5.44 3.77
CA PRO A 219 14.11 -4.05 3.37
C PRO A 219 15.41 -3.23 3.22
N LEU A 220 15.35 -2.14 2.45
CA LEU A 220 16.41 -1.15 2.38
C LEU A 220 16.62 -0.54 3.77
N ARG A 221 17.78 -0.79 4.40
CA ARG A 221 18.07 -0.28 5.74
C ARG A 221 18.75 1.07 5.64
N LEU A 222 18.09 2.08 6.17
CA LEU A 222 18.60 3.44 6.27
C LEU A 222 18.69 3.83 7.74
N GLN A 223 19.72 4.58 8.06
CA GLN A 223 19.96 5.07 9.40
C GLN A 223 19.76 6.57 9.45
N TYR A 224 19.20 7.09 10.54
CA TYR A 224 19.05 8.54 10.74
C TYR A 224 19.65 9.01 12.05
N ARG A 225 20.13 10.26 12.04
CA ARG A 225 20.74 10.94 13.18
C ARG A 225 20.48 12.46 13.11
N PRO A 226 20.68 13.22 14.20
CA PRO A 226 20.68 14.66 14.12
C PRO A 226 21.81 15.09 13.19
N ARG A 227 21.57 16.14 12.40
CA ARG A 227 22.63 16.78 11.63
C ARG A 227 23.69 17.28 12.61
N ILE A 228 24.95 17.00 12.27
CA ILE A 228 26.10 17.50 13.00
C ILE A 228 26.68 18.60 12.11
N ASP A 229 26.59 19.84 12.55
CA ASP A 229 27.34 20.92 11.91
C ASP A 229 28.80 20.80 12.38
N ILE A 230 29.72 20.59 11.43
CA ILE A 230 31.17 20.57 11.63
C ILE A 230 31.71 21.96 11.32
#